data_AF-A0A4D6WIZ6-F1
#
_entry.id   AF-A0A4D6WIZ6-F1
#
_cell.length_a   1.000
_cell.length_b   1.000
_cell.length_c   1.000
_cell.angle_alpha   90.00
_cell.angle_beta   90.00
_cell.angle_gamma   90.00
#
_symmetry.space_group_name_H-M   'P 1'
#
loop_
_entity.id
_entity.type
_entity.pdbx_description
1 polymer ?
#
loop_
_entity_poly.entity_id
_entity_poly.type
_entity_poly.pdbx_seq_one_letter_code
_entity_poly.pdbx_strand_id
1 'polypeptide(L)' 'MAVPKKRTSKSKSKKANWKGKAKFASQKALSLAKSLLTSSSNSFYYIVADSLKEDV' A
#
# COMPACT_ATOMS: atom_id res chain seq x y z
N MET A 1 9.50 -28.37 -22.45
CA MET A 1 9.41 -27.34 -21.38
C MET A 1 10.28 -27.77 -20.21
N ALA A 2 11.01 -26.84 -19.58
CA ALA A 2 11.82 -27.18 -18.41
C ALA A 2 10.94 -27.41 -17.17
N VAL A 3 11.17 -28.53 -16.47
CA VAL A 3 10.44 -28.90 -15.25
C VAL A 3 11.43 -28.94 -14.07
N PRO A 4 11.08 -28.39 -12.90
CA PRO A 4 11.96 -28.44 -11.74
C PRO A 4 12.16 -29.88 -11.28
N LYS A 5 13.41 -30.33 -11.22
CA LYS A 5 13.74 -31.69 -10.76
C LYS A 5 13.48 -31.88 -9.26
N LYS A 6 13.55 -30.81 -8.46
CA LYS A 6 13.39 -30.81 -7.00
C LYS A 6 12.65 -29.55 -6.55
N ARG A 7 11.95 -29.63 -5.41
CA ARG A 7 11.31 -28.45 -4.81
C ARG A 7 12.35 -27.47 -4.27
N THR A 8 11.98 -26.19 -4.26
CA THR A 8 12.74 -25.15 -3.57
C THR A 8 12.65 -25.32 -2.06
N SER A 9 13.77 -25.13 -1.36
CA SER A 9 13.79 -25.17 0.10
C SER A 9 13.05 -23.96 0.70
N LYS A 10 12.62 -24.07 1.97
CA LYS A 10 11.95 -22.97 2.68
C LYS A 10 12.82 -21.71 2.74
N SER A 11 14.13 -21.87 3.00
CA SER A 11 15.10 -20.76 3.06
C SER A 11 15.27 -20.04 1.73
N LYS A 12 15.18 -20.76 0.60
CA LYS A 12 15.27 -20.17 -0.75
C LYS A 12 13.92 -19.68 -1.29
N SER A 13 12.83 -19.83 -0.53
CA SER A 13 11.53 -19.32 -0.93
C SER A 13 11.55 -17.80 -1.00
N LYS A 14 10.97 -17.22 -2.06
CA LYS A 14 10.99 -15.77 -2.29
C LYS A 14 9.92 -15.01 -1.48
N LYS A 15 9.29 -15.65 -0.49
CA LYS A 15 8.19 -15.08 0.31
C LYS A 15 8.60 -13.81 1.06
N ALA A 16 9.85 -13.73 1.52
CA ALA A 16 10.37 -12.54 2.21
C ALA A 16 10.33 -11.30 1.32
N ASN A 17 10.67 -11.43 0.03
CA ASN A 17 10.64 -10.31 -0.91
C ASN A 17 9.21 -9.79 -1.13
N TRP A 18 8.23 -10.69 -1.21
CA TRP A 18 6.81 -10.32 -1.31
C TRP A 18 6.33 -9.56 -0.07
N LYS A 19 6.67 -10.06 1.13
CA LYS A 19 6.35 -9.37 2.40
C LYS A 19 7.08 -8.02 2.52
N GLY A 20 8.31 -7.93 2.01
CA GLY A 20 9.07 -6.68 1.97
C GLY A 20 8.37 -5.57 1.18
N LYS A 21 7.76 -5.89 0.04
CA LYS A 21 6.97 -4.91 -0.74
C LYS A 21 5.79 -4.35 0.06
N ALA A 22 5.08 -5.22 0.80
CA ALA A 22 3.95 -4.80 1.63
C ALA A 22 4.37 -3.83 2.75
N LYS A 23 5.56 -4.02 3.34
CA LYS A 23 6.11 -3.10 4.35
C LYS A 23 6.28 -1.67 3.80
N PHE A 24 6.79 -1.52 2.58
CA PHE A 24 6.93 -0.19 1.97
C PHE A 24 5.59 0.44 1.63
N ALA A 25 4.64 -0.36 1.15
CA ALA A 25 3.28 0.11 0.87
C ALA A 25 2.58 0.60 2.15
N SER A 26 2.70 -0.13 3.27
CA SER A 26 2.08 0.26 4.54
C SER A 26 2.66 1.54 5.13
N GLN A 27 3.97 1.76 5.01
CA GLN A 27 4.61 3.01 5.44
C GLN A 27 4.08 4.23 4.68
N LYS A 28 3.95 4.11 3.35
CA LYS A 28 3.39 5.18 2.51
C LYS A 28 1.92 5.44 2.86
N ALA A 29 1.12 4.39 2.99
CA ALA A 29 -0.30 4.51 3.34
C ALA A 29 -0.50 5.18 4.71
N LEU A 30 0.30 4.82 5.72
CA LEU A 30 0.26 5.44 7.04
C LEU A 30 0.60 6.93 6.97
N SER A 31 1.69 7.29 6.28
CA SER A 31 2.05 8.71 6.10
C SER A 31 0.94 9.50 5.44
N LEU A 32 0.29 8.93 4.43
CA LEU A 32 -0.83 9.56 3.74
C LEU A 32 -2.04 9.75 4.66
N ALA A 33 -2.40 8.71 5.43
CA ALA A 33 -3.50 8.78 6.39
C ALA A 33 -3.29 9.86 7.45
N LYS A 34 -2.06 10.00 7.98
CA LYS A 34 -1.72 11.08 8.91
C LYS A 34 -1.88 12.47 8.28
N SER A 35 -1.43 12.63 7.04
CA SER A 35 -1.56 13.90 6.31
C SER A 35 -3.03 14.27 6.07
N LEU A 36 -3.87 13.27 5.76
CA LEU A 36 -5.31 13.44 5.59
C LEU A 36 -5.98 13.95 6.86
N LEU A 37 -5.65 13.36 8.02
CA LEU A 37 -6.28 13.73 9.31
C LEU A 37 -6.00 15.17 9.73
N THR A 38 -4.83 15.72 9.39
CA THR A 38 -4.45 17.09 9.75
C THR A 38 -5.08 18.14 8.82
N SER A 39 -5.60 17.74 7.65
CA SER A 39 -6.21 18.62 6.64
C SER A 39 -5.37 19.85 6.23
N SER A 40 -4.07 19.85 6.50
CA SER A 40 -3.15 20.97 6.24
C SER A 40 -2.36 20.80 4.94
N SER A 41 -2.65 19.75 4.16
CA SER A 41 -1.92 19.44 2.93
C SER A 41 -2.49 20.21 1.74
N ASN A 42 -1.65 21.06 1.12
CA ASN A 42 -2.02 21.82 -0.07
C ASN A 42 -1.74 21.09 -1.40
N SER A 43 -1.19 19.87 -1.36
CA SER A 43 -0.70 19.16 -2.54
C SER A 43 -1.66 18.11 -3.11
N PHE A 44 -2.64 17.63 -2.33
CA PHE A 44 -3.61 16.66 -2.78
C PHE A 44 -4.96 16.90 -2.11
N TYR A 45 -6.04 16.62 -2.83
CA TYR A 45 -7.41 16.77 -2.37
C TYR A 45 -8.02 15.40 -2.11
N TYR A 46 -8.72 15.26 -0.98
CA TYR A 46 -9.53 14.09 -0.67
C TYR A 46 -10.99 14.52 -0.59
N ILE A 47 -11.79 14.03 -1.52
CA ILE A 47 -13.22 14.34 -1.57
C ILE A 47 -13.89 13.52 -0.46
N VAL A 48 -14.35 14.19 0.60
CA VAL A 48 -15.13 13.57 1.66
C VAL A 48 -16.58 13.51 1.17
N ALA A 49 -17.26 12.38 1.36
CA ALA A 49 -18.62 12.18 0.83
C ALA A 49 -19.67 13.19 1.36
N ASP A 50 -19.36 13.96 2.42
CA ASP A 50 -20.20 15.06 2.88
C ASP A 50 -20.04 16.34 2.05
N SER A 51 -18.88 16.60 1.44
CA SER A 51 -18.71 17.75 0.54
C SER A 51 -19.40 17.55 -0.82
N LEU A 52 -19.91 16.34 -1.12
CA LEU A 52 -20.72 16.06 -2.31
C LEU A 52 -22.23 16.27 -2.06
N LYS A 53 -22.65 16.54 -0.81
CA LYS A 53 -24.06 16.78 -0.47
C LYS A 53 -24.45 18.26 -0.51
N GLU A 54 -23.50 19.20 -0.48
CA GLU A 54 -23.79 20.63 -0.51
C GLU A 54 -24.00 21.21 -1.92
N ASP A 55 -23.73 20.42 -2.98
CA ASP A 55 -23.89 20.84 -4.38
C ASP A 55 -25.22 20.38 -5.03
N VAL A 56 -26.29 20.14 -4.25
CA VAL A 56 -27.67 19.88 -4.73
C VAL A 56 -28.69 20.80 -4.05
#